data_AF-A0A9W4UQM3-F1
#
_entry.id   AF-A0A9W4UQM3-F1
#
_cell.length_a   1.000
_cell.length_b   1.000
_cell.length_c   1.000
_cell.angle_alpha   90.00
_cell.angle_beta   90.00
_cell.angle_gamma   90.00
#
_symmetry.space_group_name_H-M   'P 1'
#
loop_
_entity.id
_entity.type
_entity.pdbx_description
1 polymer ?
#
loop_
_entity_poly.entity_id
_entity_poly.type
_entity_poly.pdbx_seq_one_letter_code
_entity_poly.pdbx_strand_id
1 'polypeptide(L)'
;MYISLEVLRRSNALKLYLCFTVLTSEHYDNLNMATHTDSDIPEPDNTALIQMCQRAPLIAGSSFGNRIVRLSDTLVAKYGMGVWREEARNQEYAYAHVDKSILYVPRVFRYFDDISQGSRVGYLVMEYVPGTPLDSVDADSDAMMAVTRAVKHLSRIPAPKSHVPGPVGQGASRGYL
;
A
#
# COMPACT_ATOMS: atom_id res chain seq x y z
N MET A 1 3.35 -14.13 -9.68
CA MET A 1 3.22 -13.40 -8.39
C MET A 1 4.46 -12.52 -8.26
N TYR A 2 4.43 -11.30 -8.79
CA TYR A 2 5.46 -10.31 -8.49
C TYR A 2 5.05 -9.57 -7.22
N ILE A 3 5.90 -9.72 -6.22
CA ILE A 3 5.89 -8.90 -5.02
C ILE A 3 6.69 -7.66 -5.41
N SER A 4 6.07 -6.48 -5.45
CA SER A 4 6.84 -5.23 -5.44
C SER A 4 7.22 -4.99 -3.99
N LEU A 5 8.49 -5.25 -3.65
CA LEU A 5 9.05 -5.00 -2.33
C LEU A 5 9.47 -3.54 -2.26
N GLU A 6 8.85 -2.76 -1.39
CA GLU A 6 9.36 -1.44 -1.02
C GLU A 6 10.12 -1.60 0.30
N VAL A 7 11.45 -1.56 0.23
CA VAL A 7 12.30 -1.58 1.43
C VAL A 7 12.47 -0.16 1.91
N LEU A 8 11.93 0.15 3.08
CA LEU A 8 12.12 1.44 3.71
C LEU A 8 12.95 1.28 4.98
N ARG A 9 14.18 1.83 4.99
CA ARG A 9 15.08 1.79 6.16
C ARG A 9 14.68 2.86 7.19
N ARG A 10 14.46 2.48 8.46
CA ARG A 10 14.66 3.39 9.61
C ARG A 10 15.30 2.63 10.77
N SER A 11 16.48 3.13 11.20
CA SER A 11 17.17 2.84 12.47
C SER A 11 17.36 1.37 12.88
N ASN A 12 18.58 0.86 12.67
CA ASN A 12 19.18 -0.38 13.21
C ASN A 12 18.42 -1.72 13.08
N ALA A 13 17.26 -1.75 12.41
CA ALA A 13 16.59 -2.98 11.98
C ALA A 13 15.90 -2.74 10.62
N LEU A 14 16.30 -3.45 9.57
CA LEU A 14 15.61 -3.38 8.28
C LEU A 14 14.21 -4.00 8.41
N LYS A 15 13.18 -3.14 8.43
CA LYS A 15 11.78 -3.52 8.30
C LYS A 15 11.35 -3.27 6.86
N LEU A 16 10.82 -4.29 6.23
CA LEU A 16 10.39 -4.20 4.84
C LEU A 16 8.91 -3.82 4.77
N TYR A 17 8.46 -3.09 3.73
CA TYR A 17 7.07 -2.68 3.57
C TYR A 17 6.49 -3.24 2.27
N LEU A 18 5.31 -3.85 2.33
CA LEU A 18 4.61 -4.31 1.13
C LEU A 18 3.52 -3.32 0.75
N CYS A 19 3.82 -2.44 -0.21
CA CYS A 19 2.83 -1.68 -0.96
C CYS A 19 2.85 -2.20 -2.40
N PHE A 20 1.73 -2.75 -2.88
CA PHE A 20 1.63 -3.14 -4.28
C PHE A 20 1.42 -1.86 -5.13
N THR A 21 2.48 -1.19 -5.62
CA THR A 21 2.60 -0.50 -6.96
C THR A 21 3.74 0.52 -7.02
N VAL A 22 4.61 0.34 -8.03
CA VAL A 22 5.53 1.25 -8.75
C VAL A 22 5.55 2.75 -8.34
N LEU A 23 6.74 3.23 -7.98
CA LEU A 23 7.12 4.64 -7.77
C LEU A 23 7.93 5.19 -8.96
N THR A 24 7.73 6.48 -9.25
CA THR A 24 8.73 7.40 -9.84
C THR A 24 8.57 8.78 -9.18
N SER A 25 9.68 9.47 -8.95
CA SER A 25 9.87 10.63 -8.06
C SER A 25 9.33 11.99 -8.56
N GLU A 26 8.96 12.91 -7.64
CA GLU A 26 9.71 14.15 -7.34
C GLU A 26 9.05 15.04 -6.24
N HIS A 27 9.92 15.64 -5.42
CA HIS A 27 9.78 16.82 -4.54
C HIS A 27 8.88 16.81 -3.27
N TYR A 28 9.55 17.03 -2.12
CA TYR A 28 8.98 17.35 -0.81
C TYR A 28 9.06 18.86 -0.54
N ASP A 29 8.05 19.42 0.13
CA ASP A 29 8.26 20.49 1.10
C ASP A 29 7.18 20.54 2.20
N ASN A 30 7.62 21.07 3.34
CA ASN A 30 7.07 21.01 4.71
C ASN A 30 5.63 21.52 4.93
N LEU A 31 4.93 20.97 5.94
CA LEU A 31 4.08 21.76 6.83
C LEU A 31 3.83 21.10 8.20
N ASN A 32 3.75 21.95 9.22
CA ASN A 32 3.74 21.66 10.66
C ASN A 32 2.44 21.07 11.22
N MET A 33 2.65 20.40 12.36
CA MET A 33 1.72 19.78 13.30
C MET A 33 0.45 20.56 13.68
N ALA A 34 -0.64 19.80 13.84
CA ALA A 34 -1.58 19.98 14.95
C ALA A 34 -2.13 18.61 15.37
N THR A 35 -1.77 18.15 16.57
CA THR A 35 -2.40 17.02 17.26
C THR A 35 -3.71 17.47 17.88
N HIS A 36 -4.83 16.89 17.46
CA HIS A 36 -6.08 16.96 18.21
C HIS A 36 -6.59 15.55 18.49
N THR A 37 -6.88 15.31 19.77
CA THR A 37 -7.30 14.04 20.35
C THR A 37 -8.65 13.55 19.85
N ASP A 38 -8.68 12.23 19.74
CA ASP A 38 -9.64 11.32 19.13
C ASP A 38 -10.84 11.02 20.03
N SER A 39 -12.04 11.42 19.61
CA SER A 39 -13.32 10.74 19.87
C SER A 39 -14.48 11.60 19.30
N ASP A 40 -15.27 11.04 18.37
CA ASP A 40 -16.48 11.58 17.70
C ASP A 40 -16.33 12.32 16.36
N ILE A 41 -15.22 12.16 15.63
CA ILE A 41 -15.23 12.52 14.20
C ILE A 41 -15.80 11.32 13.42
N PRO A 42 -16.99 11.42 12.80
CA PRO A 42 -17.51 10.35 11.96
C PRO A 42 -16.50 10.05 10.85
N GLU A 43 -16.22 8.77 10.63
CA GLU A 43 -15.34 8.37 9.52
C GLU A 43 -15.86 8.98 8.22
N PRO A 44 -14.99 9.59 7.39
CA PRO A 44 -15.42 10.21 6.16
C PRO A 44 -16.15 9.20 5.27
N ASP A 45 -17.23 9.63 4.64
CA ASP A 45 -17.91 8.83 3.63
C ASP A 45 -17.06 8.70 2.36
N ASN A 46 -17.50 7.86 1.42
CA ASN A 46 -16.74 7.61 0.20
C ASN A 46 -16.59 8.87 -0.66
N THR A 47 -17.59 9.77 -0.66
CA THR A 47 -17.53 11.03 -1.42
C THR A 47 -16.47 11.96 -0.86
N ALA A 48 -16.40 12.10 0.46
CA ALA A 48 -15.36 12.86 1.15
C ALA A 48 -13.98 12.25 0.88
N LEU A 49 -13.83 10.93 0.97
CA LEU A 49 -12.56 10.25 0.67
C LEU A 49 -12.10 10.46 -0.78
N ILE A 50 -13.01 10.43 -1.76
CA ILE A 50 -12.70 10.74 -3.16
C ILE A 50 -12.17 12.17 -3.29
N GLN A 51 -12.85 13.15 -2.69
CA GLN A 51 -12.42 14.55 -2.73
C GLN A 51 -11.07 14.77 -2.05
N MET A 52 -10.82 14.08 -0.93
CA MET A 52 -9.53 14.10 -0.26
C MET A 52 -8.44 13.54 -1.19
N CYS A 53 -8.68 12.39 -1.85
CA CYS A 53 -7.71 11.81 -2.78
C CYS A 53 -7.36 12.74 -3.95
N GLN A 54 -8.35 13.49 -4.47
CA GLN A 54 -8.14 14.43 -5.57
C GLN A 54 -7.28 15.64 -5.20
N ARG A 55 -7.31 16.06 -3.93
CA ARG A 55 -6.58 17.23 -3.42
C ARG A 55 -5.25 16.87 -2.75
N ALA A 56 -5.10 15.61 -2.36
CA ALA A 56 -3.94 15.13 -1.62
C ALA A 56 -2.65 15.17 -2.46
N PRO A 57 -1.49 15.41 -1.82
CA PRO A 57 -0.19 15.32 -2.47
C PRO A 57 0.03 13.94 -3.09
N LEU A 58 0.50 13.92 -4.33
CA LEU A 58 0.89 12.69 -5.02
C LEU A 58 2.20 12.15 -4.40
N ILE A 59 2.18 10.88 -4.01
CA ILE A 59 3.37 10.14 -3.57
C ILE A 59 3.93 9.32 -4.74
N ALA A 60 3.05 8.66 -5.49
CA ALA A 60 3.43 7.72 -6.56
C ALA A 60 2.38 7.64 -7.66
N GLY A 61 2.80 7.14 -8.82
CA GLY A 61 1.93 6.81 -9.93
C GLY A 61 1.83 7.91 -10.98
N SER A 62 0.85 7.78 -11.87
CA SER A 62 0.68 8.71 -12.99
C SER A 62 -0.78 9.09 -13.19
N SER A 63 -1.02 10.18 -13.91
CA SER A 63 -2.36 10.67 -14.22
C SER A 63 -3.24 9.67 -15.00
N PHE A 64 -2.62 8.70 -15.67
CA PHE A 64 -3.29 7.67 -16.48
C PHE A 64 -3.23 6.27 -15.86
N GLY A 65 -2.60 6.14 -14.69
CA GLY A 65 -2.41 4.88 -13.99
C GLY A 65 -3.07 4.87 -12.61
N ASN A 66 -2.67 3.92 -11.77
CA ASN A 66 -2.98 3.97 -10.36
C ASN A 66 -2.16 5.10 -9.71
N ARG A 67 -2.78 5.82 -8.78
CA ARG A 67 -2.17 6.92 -8.02
C ARG A 67 -2.10 6.55 -6.55
N ILE A 68 -1.03 6.97 -5.89
CA ILE A 68 -0.87 6.86 -4.43
C ILE A 68 -0.75 8.29 -3.90
N VAL A 69 -1.63 8.66 -2.98
CA VAL A 69 -1.71 10.02 -2.42
C VAL A 69 -1.72 10.00 -0.90
N ARG A 70 -1.07 10.99 -0.27
CA ARG A 70 -1.00 11.10 1.19
C ARG A 70 -2.23 11.83 1.72
N LEU A 71 -3.09 11.13 2.46
CA LEU A 71 -4.29 11.72 3.03
C LEU A 71 -4.02 12.41 4.38
N SER A 72 -3.09 11.87 5.17
CA SER A 72 -2.67 12.42 6.46
C SER A 72 -1.26 11.91 6.84
N ASP A 73 -0.84 12.15 8.08
CA ASP A 73 0.39 11.57 8.66
C ASP A 73 0.30 10.07 8.92
N THR A 74 -0.89 9.50 8.87
CA THR A 74 -1.16 8.08 9.17
C THR A 74 -1.89 7.36 8.05
N LEU A 75 -2.33 8.06 7.01
CA LEU A 75 -3.15 7.51 5.94
C LEU A 75 -2.61 7.81 4.54
N VAL A 76 -2.65 6.78 3.71
CA VAL A 76 -2.41 6.85 2.27
C VAL A 76 -3.59 6.23 1.54
N ALA A 77 -3.90 6.73 0.35
CA ALA A 77 -4.85 6.11 -0.54
C ALA A 77 -4.18 5.73 -1.86
N LYS A 78 -4.38 4.49 -2.29
CA LYS A 78 -4.14 4.06 -3.65
C LYS A 78 -5.46 4.06 -4.40
N TYR A 79 -5.53 4.69 -5.56
CA TYR A 79 -6.76 4.67 -6.37
C TYR A 79 -6.49 4.66 -7.87
N GLY A 80 -7.43 4.12 -8.64
CA GLY A 80 -7.33 4.01 -10.09
C GLY A 80 -8.14 2.85 -10.65
N MET A 81 -8.22 2.79 -11.98
CA MET A 81 -8.94 1.72 -12.69
C MET A 81 -8.36 0.31 -12.39
N GLY A 82 -7.06 0.24 -12.08
CA GLY A 82 -6.33 -1.00 -11.81
C GLY A 82 -6.28 -1.41 -10.34
N VAL A 83 -6.90 -0.66 -9.41
CA VAL A 83 -6.91 -1.01 -7.98
C VAL A 83 -8.11 -1.87 -7.70
N TRP A 84 -7.99 -3.17 -7.38
CA TRP A 84 -9.15 -4.06 -7.24
C TRP A 84 -9.33 -4.57 -5.80
N ARG A 85 -10.52 -5.08 -5.47
CA ARG A 85 -10.83 -5.62 -4.12
C ARG A 85 -9.87 -6.74 -3.73
N GLU A 86 -9.44 -7.53 -4.71
CA GLU A 86 -8.46 -8.59 -4.56
C GLU A 86 -7.12 -8.06 -4.01
N GLU A 87 -6.74 -6.82 -4.32
CA GLU A 87 -5.56 -6.19 -3.76
C GLU A 87 -5.70 -5.95 -2.26
N ALA A 88 -6.83 -5.37 -1.84
CA ALA A 88 -7.15 -5.14 -0.43
C ALA A 88 -7.13 -6.47 0.36
N ARG A 89 -7.79 -7.51 -0.16
CA ARG A 89 -7.84 -8.84 0.46
C ARG A 89 -6.47 -9.50 0.57
N ASN A 90 -5.66 -9.41 -0.49
CA ASN A 90 -4.29 -9.94 -0.47
C ASN A 90 -3.44 -9.22 0.58
N GLN A 91 -3.57 -7.90 0.69
CA GLN A 91 -2.84 -7.10 1.67
C GLN A 91 -3.30 -7.39 3.11
N GLU A 92 -4.61 -7.48 3.37
CA GLU A 92 -5.16 -7.89 4.67
C GLU A 92 -4.67 -9.29 5.06
N TYR A 93 -4.66 -10.23 4.11
CA TYR A 93 -4.16 -11.57 4.35
C TYR A 93 -2.66 -11.57 4.67
N ALA A 94 -1.85 -10.84 3.90
CA ALA A 94 -0.43 -10.70 4.17
C ALA A 94 -0.19 -10.06 5.55
N TYR A 95 -0.90 -8.97 5.89
CA TYR A 95 -0.84 -8.31 7.19
C TYR A 95 -1.05 -9.26 8.36
N ALA A 96 -2.01 -10.18 8.23
CA ALA A 96 -2.35 -11.15 9.27
C ALA A 96 -1.36 -12.32 9.40
N HIS A 97 -0.61 -12.65 8.34
CA HIS A 97 0.20 -13.88 8.27
C HIS A 97 1.70 -13.65 8.19
N VAL A 98 2.17 -12.40 8.03
CA VAL A 98 3.60 -12.10 8.06
C VAL A 98 4.14 -12.10 9.49
N ASP A 99 5.37 -12.61 9.64
CA ASP A 99 6.22 -12.26 10.76
C ASP A 99 6.65 -10.78 10.63
N LYS A 100 6.09 -9.94 11.50
CA LYS A 100 6.33 -8.50 11.54
C LYS A 100 7.76 -8.11 11.90
N SER A 101 8.58 -9.04 12.39
CA SER A 101 10.02 -8.82 12.59
C SER A 101 10.80 -8.90 11.28
N ILE A 102 10.24 -9.55 10.25
CA ILE A 102 10.86 -9.74 8.93
C ILE A 102 10.28 -8.74 7.91
N LEU A 103 8.96 -8.61 7.88
CA LEU A 103 8.22 -7.83 6.89
C LEU A 103 7.01 -7.17 7.56
N TYR A 104 6.91 -5.87 7.44
CA TYR A 104 5.71 -5.12 7.75
C TYR A 104 4.83 -4.98 6.51
N VAL A 105 3.52 -5.10 6.68
CA VAL A 105 2.54 -4.83 5.64
C VAL A 105 1.66 -3.71 6.19
N PRO A 106 1.35 -2.64 5.44
CA PRO A 106 0.45 -1.61 5.90
C PRO A 106 -0.96 -2.16 6.14
N ARG A 107 -1.62 -1.73 7.22
CA ARG A 107 -3.00 -2.13 7.49
C ARG A 107 -3.95 -1.52 6.46
N VAL A 108 -4.86 -2.34 5.91
CA VAL A 108 -5.99 -1.84 5.11
C VAL A 108 -7.07 -1.31 6.05
N PHE A 109 -7.57 -0.11 5.76
CA PHE A 109 -8.69 0.48 6.49
C PHE A 109 -9.99 0.39 5.70
N ARG A 110 -9.92 0.63 4.39
CA ARG A 110 -11.12 0.63 3.55
C ARG A 110 -10.80 0.34 2.10
N TYR A 111 -11.68 -0.41 1.44
CA TYR A 111 -11.73 -0.51 -0.01
C TYR A 111 -13.15 -0.18 -0.51
N PHE A 112 -13.25 0.58 -1.60
CA PHE A 112 -14.52 0.81 -2.28
C PHE A 112 -14.34 1.09 -3.78
N ASP A 113 -15.45 1.00 -4.51
CA ASP A 113 -15.56 1.28 -5.93
C ASP A 113 -16.35 2.57 -6.14
N ASP A 114 -15.91 3.44 -7.05
CA ASP A 114 -16.71 4.52 -7.61
C ASP A 114 -16.96 4.27 -9.09
N ILE A 115 -18.21 4.45 -9.52
CA ILE A 115 -18.65 4.34 -10.92
C ILE A 115 -19.31 5.63 -11.42
N SER A 116 -19.31 6.70 -10.60
CA SER A 116 -19.99 7.96 -10.90
C SER A 116 -19.52 8.63 -12.19
N GLN A 117 -18.27 8.37 -12.60
CA GLN A 117 -17.64 8.92 -13.81
C GLN A 117 -17.75 7.99 -15.03
N GLY A 118 -18.66 7.01 -15.01
CA GLY A 118 -18.92 6.09 -16.12
C GLY A 118 -17.92 4.94 -16.26
N SER A 119 -16.72 5.07 -15.68
CA SER A 119 -15.74 3.99 -15.53
C SER A 119 -15.51 3.68 -14.06
N ARG A 120 -15.23 2.41 -13.75
CA ARG A 120 -14.97 1.94 -12.40
C ARG A 120 -13.58 2.38 -11.93
N VAL A 121 -13.52 3.08 -10.80
CA VAL A 121 -12.30 3.46 -10.10
C VAL A 121 -12.30 2.80 -8.73
N GLY A 122 -11.24 2.07 -8.42
CA GLY A 122 -11.05 1.50 -7.09
C GLY A 122 -10.31 2.46 -6.18
N TYR A 123 -10.67 2.43 -4.90
CA TYR A 123 -10.00 3.17 -3.83
C TYR A 123 -9.62 2.19 -2.74
N LEU A 124 -8.35 2.22 -2.34
CA LEU A 124 -7.77 1.45 -1.24
C LEU A 124 -7.13 2.44 -0.27
N VAL A 125 -7.77 2.65 0.88
CA VAL A 125 -7.27 3.46 1.98
C VAL A 125 -6.55 2.55 2.97
N MET A 126 -5.32 2.89 3.28
CA MET A 126 -4.43 2.08 4.11
C MET A 126 -3.50 2.96 4.96
N GLU A 127 -2.84 2.31 5.91
CA GLU A 127 -1.82 2.91 6.76
C GLU A 127 -0.71 3.55 5.93
N TYR A 128 -0.41 4.82 6.20
CA TYR A 128 0.83 5.42 5.74
C TYR A 128 1.97 4.96 6.64
N VAL A 129 2.99 4.39 6.02
CA VAL A 129 4.20 4.02 6.74
C VAL A 129 5.34 4.97 6.37
N PRO A 130 5.89 5.73 7.34
CA PRO A 130 7.07 6.53 7.11
C PRO A 130 8.31 5.69 6.76
N GLY A 131 9.01 6.11 5.70
CA GLY A 131 10.31 5.54 5.36
C GLY A 131 10.84 5.98 3.98
N THR A 132 11.99 5.44 3.59
CA THR A 132 12.75 5.81 2.37
C THR A 132 12.57 4.79 1.25
N PRO A 133 11.96 5.14 0.10
CA PRO A 133 11.72 4.24 -1.04
C PRO A 133 12.94 3.42 -1.46
N LEU A 134 12.75 2.17 -1.88
CA LEU A 134 13.86 1.29 -2.26
C LEU A 134 14.70 1.84 -3.43
N ASP A 135 14.07 2.53 -4.38
CA ASP A 135 14.76 3.18 -5.51
C ASP A 135 15.65 4.37 -5.09
N SER A 136 15.43 4.88 -3.87
CA SER A 136 16.26 5.91 -3.23
C SER A 136 17.24 5.36 -2.19
N VAL A 137 17.27 4.04 -2.00
CA VAL A 137 18.23 3.35 -1.12
C VAL A 137 19.37 2.78 -1.97
N ASP A 138 20.60 3.04 -1.57
CA ASP A 138 21.77 2.39 -2.20
C ASP A 138 21.62 0.87 -2.09
N ALA A 139 21.83 0.18 -3.21
CA ALA A 139 21.74 -1.29 -3.29
C ALA A 139 22.95 -1.97 -2.62
N ASP A 140 23.14 -1.71 -1.33
CA ASP A 140 24.16 -2.34 -0.51
C ASP A 140 23.75 -3.76 -0.09
N SER A 141 24.70 -4.49 0.52
CA SER A 141 24.46 -5.88 0.95
C SER A 141 23.33 -5.98 1.97
N ASP A 142 23.11 -4.97 2.81
CA ASP A 142 22.11 -5.00 3.87
C ASP A 142 20.70 -4.85 3.29
N ALA A 143 20.52 -3.87 2.40
CA ALA A 143 19.29 -3.65 1.65
C ALA A 143 18.91 -4.88 0.84
N MET A 144 19.85 -5.43 0.07
CA MET A 144 19.63 -6.64 -0.73
C MET A 144 19.29 -7.86 0.15
N MET A 145 19.94 -8.01 1.30
CA MET A 145 19.62 -9.08 2.24
C MET A 145 18.23 -8.92 2.84
N ALA A 146 17.78 -7.70 3.14
CA ALA A 146 16.42 -7.49 3.63
C ALA A 146 15.36 -7.78 2.56
N VAL A 147 15.54 -7.29 1.33
CA VAL A 147 14.70 -7.65 0.17
C VAL A 147 14.58 -9.16 0.08
N THR A 148 15.72 -9.85 0.07
CA THR A 148 15.78 -11.30 -0.06
C THR A 148 15.04 -12.00 1.08
N ARG A 149 15.24 -11.57 2.33
CA ARG A 149 14.53 -12.14 3.49
C ARG A 149 13.02 -11.97 3.37
N ALA A 150 12.54 -10.81 2.96
CA ALA A 150 11.11 -10.58 2.84
C ALA A 150 10.49 -11.32 1.65
N VAL A 151 11.13 -11.39 0.47
CA VAL A 151 10.66 -12.23 -0.65
C VAL A 151 10.52 -13.69 -0.18
N LYS A 152 11.57 -14.19 0.47
CA LYS A 152 11.63 -15.57 0.97
C LYS A 152 10.62 -15.85 2.08
N HIS A 153 10.23 -14.82 2.82
CA HIS A 153 9.20 -14.92 3.85
C HIS A 153 7.81 -14.96 3.23
N LEU A 154 7.52 -14.08 2.26
CA LEU A 154 6.26 -14.07 1.53
C LEU A 154 5.97 -15.37 0.81
N SER A 155 7.00 -16.02 0.24
CA SER A 155 6.84 -17.32 -0.44
C SER A 155 6.48 -18.47 0.51
N ARG A 156 6.56 -18.25 1.83
CA ARG A 156 6.23 -19.23 2.87
C ARG A 156 4.93 -18.92 3.60
N ILE A 157 4.29 -17.80 3.27
CA ILE A 157 2.96 -17.51 3.81
C ILE A 157 2.03 -18.66 3.39
N PRO A 158 1.31 -19.28 4.34
CA PRO A 158 0.41 -20.38 4.01
C PRO A 158 -0.68 -19.88 3.06
N ALA A 159 -1.06 -20.69 2.08
CA ALA A 159 -2.27 -20.43 1.31
C ALA A 159 -3.50 -20.55 2.24
N PRO A 160 -4.58 -19.76 2.02
CA PRO A 160 -5.83 -19.96 2.74
C PRO A 160 -6.34 -21.41 2.58
N LYS A 161 -7.05 -21.93 3.58
CA LYS A 161 -7.63 -23.27 3.49
C LYS A 161 -8.61 -23.34 2.30
N SER A 162 -8.52 -24.40 1.50
CA SER A 162 -9.35 -24.61 0.30
C SER A 162 -9.15 -23.58 -0.82
N HIS A 163 -8.02 -22.85 -0.81
CA HIS A 163 -7.71 -21.86 -1.82
C HIS A 163 -7.28 -22.49 -3.15
N VAL A 164 -7.75 -21.93 -4.25
CA VAL A 164 -7.30 -22.28 -5.61
C VAL A 164 -6.23 -21.28 -6.08
N PRO A 165 -5.36 -21.62 -7.05
CA PRO A 165 -4.39 -20.67 -7.58
C PRO A 165 -5.03 -19.33 -7.97
N GLY A 166 -4.54 -18.23 -7.42
CA GLY A 166 -5.07 -16.88 -7.65
C GLY A 166 -5.14 -16.02 -6.39
N PRO A 167 -5.73 -14.82 -6.48
CA PRO A 167 -5.87 -13.89 -5.34
C PRO A 167 -6.73 -14.45 -4.21
N VAL A 168 -6.47 -14.00 -2.99
CA VAL A 168 -7.25 -14.32 -1.78
C VAL A 168 -8.71 -13.93 -1.96
N GLY A 169 -9.61 -14.85 -1.64
CA GLY A 169 -11.05 -14.66 -1.84
C GLY A 169 -11.52 -14.84 -3.29
N GLN A 170 -10.69 -15.47 -4.13
CA GLN A 170 -10.93 -15.76 -5.55
C GLN A 170 -11.00 -14.48 -6.42
N GLY A 171 -10.91 -14.64 -7.74
CA GLY A 171 -10.91 -13.53 -8.70
C GLY A 171 -9.79 -13.64 -9.73
N ALA A 172 -9.70 -12.64 -10.61
CA ALA A 172 -8.67 -12.63 -11.64
C ALA A 172 -7.33 -12.14 -11.05
N SER A 173 -6.26 -12.87 -11.34
CA SER A 173 -4.90 -12.36 -11.14
C SER A 173 -4.63 -11.25 -12.16
N ARG A 174 -4.53 -10.00 -11.69
CA ARG A 174 -4.37 -8.81 -12.54
C ARG A 174 -2.96 -8.18 -12.46
N GLY A 175 -1.98 -8.94 -11.97
CA GLY A 175 -0.58 -8.54 -12.01
C GLY A 175 0.06 -8.81 -13.38
N TYR A 176 0.96 -7.94 -13.82
CA TYR A 176 1.84 -8.21 -14.97
C TYR A 176 2.88 -9.29 -14.60
N LEU A 177 3.18 -10.19 -15.55
CA LEU A 177 4.22 -11.21 -15.44
C LEU A 177 5.57 -10.66 -15.88
#